data_AF-A0A9Q9ELM5-F1
#
_entry.id   AF-A0A9Q9ELM5-F1
#
_cell.length_a   1.000
_cell.length_b   1.000
_cell.length_c   1.000
_cell.angle_alpha   90.00
_cell.angle_beta   90.00
_cell.angle_gamma   90.00
#
_symmetry.space_group_name_H-M   'P 1'
#
loop_
_entity.id
_entity.type
_entity.pdbx_description
1 polymer ?
#
loop_
_entity_poly.entity_id
_entity_poly.type
_entity_poly.pdbx_seq_one_letter_code
_entity_poly.pdbx_strand_id
1 'polypeptide(L)'
;MVTVDPHKRLQRRSPAYRAYLELDALPENAPEFDVNEDGIPYVQIAENFCRVALNGGLLCGKKFASRCVLDGHLRRDHATTAQKQPYHSPEMIDSADDFYSELMYERHWPDLSVEGQAPLGLRASQRRKQTISDFAEDDSVVEVATSEVLLRESSDRPATKSKQQQDLEYELKKVEIQKKMHVAELRVLELQQQLRKLK
;
A
#
# COMPACT_ATOMS: atom_id res chain seq x y z
N MET A 1 -23.67 24.76 1.80
CA MET A 1 -22.59 24.33 0.88
C MET A 1 -22.34 22.85 1.12
N VAL A 2 -22.43 22.01 0.09
CA VAL A 2 -22.14 20.57 0.22
C VAL A 2 -20.63 20.42 0.18
N THR A 3 -20.00 20.13 1.32
CA THR A 3 -18.58 19.79 1.39
C THR A 3 -18.42 18.40 0.80
N VAL A 4 -18.01 18.35 -0.47
CA VAL A 4 -17.69 17.08 -1.12
C VAL A 4 -16.41 16.54 -0.50
N ASP A 5 -16.50 15.31 0.01
CA ASP A 5 -15.36 14.57 0.57
C ASP A 5 -14.16 14.59 -0.40
N PRO A 6 -13.00 15.12 0.02
CA PRO A 6 -11.81 15.26 -0.83
C PRO A 6 -11.31 13.92 -1.36
N HIS A 7 -11.46 12.83 -0.59
CA HIS A 7 -11.09 11.48 -1.03
C HIS A 7 -11.92 11.07 -2.23
N LYS A 8 -13.23 11.30 -2.18
CA LYS A 8 -14.14 10.96 -3.30
C LYS A 8 -13.89 11.83 -4.53
N ARG A 9 -13.45 13.09 -4.35
CA ARG A 9 -13.05 13.95 -5.47
C ARG A 9 -11.79 13.42 -6.15
N LEU A 10 -10.74 13.12 -5.39
CA LEU A 10 -9.50 12.55 -5.93
C LEU A 10 -9.75 11.21 -6.63
N GLN A 11 -10.48 10.29 -5.99
CA GLN A 11 -10.78 8.98 -6.56
C GLN A 11 -11.54 9.06 -7.89
N ARG A 12 -12.37 10.08 -8.11
CA ARG A 12 -13.09 10.28 -9.37
C ARG A 12 -12.22 10.90 -10.48
N ARG A 13 -11.35 11.84 -10.11
CA ARG A 13 -10.60 12.66 -11.08
C ARG A 13 -9.25 12.08 -11.45
N SER A 14 -8.56 11.49 -10.48
CA SER A 14 -7.17 11.06 -10.61
C SER A 14 -7.10 9.56 -10.92
N PRO A 15 -6.66 9.15 -12.12
CA PRO A 15 -6.30 7.76 -12.39
C PRO A 15 -5.18 7.32 -11.45
N ALA A 16 -4.13 8.15 -11.30
CA ALA A 16 -2.96 7.88 -10.47
C ALA A 16 -3.32 7.51 -9.03
N TYR A 17 -4.17 8.31 -8.39
CA TYR A 17 -4.65 8.02 -7.04
C TYR A 17 -5.44 6.71 -6.96
N ARG A 18 -6.21 6.34 -7.99
CA ARG A 18 -6.92 5.05 -8.00
C ARG A 18 -5.98 3.86 -8.01
N ALA A 19 -4.96 3.84 -8.86
CA ALA A 19 -4.00 2.74 -8.82
C ALA A 19 -3.14 2.75 -7.55
N TYR A 20 -2.84 3.94 -7.02
CA TYR A 20 -2.17 4.06 -5.72
C TYR A 20 -2.99 3.38 -4.60
N LEU A 21 -4.32 3.48 -4.61
CA LEU A 21 -5.19 2.77 -3.65
C LEU A 21 -5.15 1.25 -3.80
N GLU A 22 -4.87 0.74 -5.00
CA GLU A 22 -4.77 -0.70 -5.31
C GLU A 22 -3.44 -1.31 -4.89
N LEU A 23 -2.43 -0.50 -4.54
CA LEU A 23 -1.13 -0.99 -4.11
C LEU A 23 -1.20 -1.77 -2.79
N ASP A 24 -0.56 -2.92 -2.72
CA ASP A 24 -0.41 -3.66 -1.46
C ASP A 24 0.71 -3.11 -0.57
N ALA A 25 1.69 -2.44 -1.17
CA ALA A 25 2.87 -1.89 -0.52
C ALA A 25 3.21 -0.50 -1.06
N LEU A 26 3.88 0.31 -0.23
CA LEU A 26 4.36 1.63 -0.63
C LEU A 26 5.36 1.51 -1.79
N PRO A 27 5.28 2.36 -2.83
CA PRO A 27 6.28 2.40 -3.89
C PRO A 27 7.71 2.61 -3.35
N GLU A 28 8.70 1.94 -3.94
CA GLU A 28 10.11 2.02 -3.50
C GLU A 28 10.70 3.44 -3.61
N ASN A 29 10.20 4.21 -4.57
CA ASN A 29 10.57 5.60 -4.85
C ASN A 29 9.73 6.62 -4.05
N ALA A 30 8.84 6.17 -3.15
CA ALA A 30 8.01 7.10 -2.40
C ALA A 30 8.87 8.04 -1.55
N PRO A 31 8.64 9.37 -1.61
CA PRO A 31 9.38 10.30 -0.78
C PRO A 31 8.92 10.21 0.68
N GLU A 32 9.78 10.65 1.60
CA GLU A 32 9.39 10.90 2.99
C GLU A 32 8.29 11.97 3.06
N PHE A 33 7.56 12.06 4.18
CA PHE A 33 6.75 13.24 4.44
C PHE A 33 7.61 14.50 4.56
N ASP A 34 7.18 15.58 3.90
CA ASP A 34 7.69 16.90 4.23
C ASP A 34 7.35 17.20 5.69
N VAL A 35 8.26 17.82 6.42
CA VAL A 35 8.05 18.22 7.82
C VAL A 35 8.07 19.73 7.95
N ASN A 36 7.23 20.26 8.83
CA ASN A 36 7.25 21.68 9.17
C ASN A 36 8.39 22.00 10.15
N GLU A 37 8.50 23.26 10.56
CA GLU A 37 9.51 23.74 11.53
C GLU A 37 9.44 23.02 12.89
N ASP A 38 8.28 22.51 13.26
CA ASP A 38 8.04 21.76 14.50
C ASP A 38 8.29 20.24 14.34
N GLY A 39 8.75 19.79 13.16
CA GLY A 39 8.95 18.36 12.86
C GLY A 39 7.64 17.58 12.66
N ILE A 40 6.53 18.26 12.40
CA ILE A 40 5.22 17.66 12.16
C ILE A 40 5.09 17.34 10.68
N PRO A 41 4.74 16.09 10.30
CA PRO A 41 4.63 15.68 8.91
C PRO A 41 3.40 16.28 8.20
N TYR A 42 3.63 16.79 7.00
CA TYR A 42 2.63 17.14 6.00
C TYR A 42 2.11 15.87 5.32
N VAL A 43 0.99 15.37 5.81
CA VAL A 43 0.32 14.21 5.23
C VAL A 43 -0.57 14.64 4.07
N GLN A 44 -0.31 14.09 2.88
CA GLN A 44 -1.06 14.39 1.67
C GLN A 44 -2.56 14.09 1.82
N ILE A 45 -3.37 14.79 1.02
CA ILE A 45 -4.82 14.57 1.02
C ILE A 45 -5.08 13.11 0.63
N ALA A 46 -5.88 12.44 1.45
CA ALA A 46 -6.28 11.05 1.25
C ALA A 46 -5.11 10.02 1.27
N GLU A 47 -3.96 10.36 1.84
CA GLU A 47 -2.83 9.44 2.05
C GLU A 47 -3.26 8.25 2.91
N ASN A 48 -2.87 7.05 2.47
CA ASN A 48 -3.16 5.78 3.15
C ASN A 48 -1.90 5.02 3.58
N PHE A 49 -0.71 5.46 3.18
CA PHE A 49 0.54 4.82 3.59
C PHE A 49 1.31 5.69 4.57
N CYS A 50 2.02 5.05 5.51
CA CYS A 50 2.95 5.76 6.37
C CYS A 50 4.31 5.95 5.66
N ARG A 51 4.67 7.20 5.39
CA ARG A 51 5.95 7.60 4.77
C ARG A 51 6.93 8.23 5.76
N VAL A 52 6.81 7.93 7.05
CA VAL A 52 7.79 8.37 8.05
C VAL A 52 9.09 7.60 7.85
N ALA A 53 10.23 8.29 7.81
CA ALA A 53 11.52 7.63 7.79
C ALA A 53 11.84 6.97 9.13
N LEU A 54 12.39 5.77 9.05
CA LEU A 54 12.93 5.01 10.16
C LEU A 54 14.46 5.16 10.19
N ASN A 55 15.05 4.63 11.26
CA ASN A 55 16.51 4.51 11.37
C ASN A 55 17.07 3.77 10.14
N GLY A 56 18.05 4.38 9.48
CA GLY A 56 18.68 3.83 8.27
C GLY A 56 18.01 4.24 6.96
N GLY A 57 17.13 5.24 6.97
CA GLY A 57 16.56 5.85 5.76
C GLY A 57 15.45 5.03 5.08
N LEU A 58 14.98 3.96 5.72
CA LEU A 58 13.85 3.17 5.23
C LEU A 58 12.52 3.79 5.67
N LEU A 59 11.53 3.83 4.78
CA LEU A 59 10.19 4.30 5.16
C LEU A 59 9.39 3.21 5.88
N CYS A 60 8.46 3.63 6.75
CA CYS A 60 7.57 2.71 7.47
C CYS A 60 6.72 1.84 6.53
N GLY A 61 6.14 2.42 5.47
CA GLY A 61 5.47 1.71 4.38
C GLY A 61 4.15 1.01 4.72
N LYS A 62 3.68 1.06 5.98
CA LYS A 62 2.41 0.42 6.39
C LYS A 62 1.22 1.09 5.69
N LYS A 63 0.30 0.27 5.14
CA LYS A 63 -0.97 0.71 4.54
C LYS A 63 -2.10 0.75 5.59
N PHE A 64 -2.96 1.75 5.47
CA PHE A 64 -4.11 1.97 6.34
C PHE A 64 -5.38 2.19 5.53
N ALA A 65 -6.53 1.85 6.13
CA ALA A 65 -7.83 1.99 5.48
C ALA A 65 -8.33 3.45 5.40
N SER A 66 -7.79 4.35 6.24
CA SER A 66 -8.14 5.77 6.21
C SER A 66 -7.08 6.63 6.91
N ARG A 67 -7.11 7.94 6.61
CA ARG A 67 -6.27 8.95 7.27
C ARG A 67 -6.43 8.98 8.79
N CYS A 68 -7.62 8.70 9.33
CA CYS A 68 -7.84 8.66 10.77
C CYS A 68 -7.04 7.51 11.43
N VAL A 69 -7.02 6.34 10.77
CA VAL A 69 -6.24 5.18 11.25
C VAL A 69 -4.74 5.44 11.09
N LEU A 70 -4.33 6.06 9.97
CA LEU A 70 -2.94 6.50 9.76
C LEU A 70 -2.49 7.46 10.86
N ASP A 71 -3.28 8.48 11.20
CA ASP A 71 -2.95 9.42 12.28
C ASP A 71 -2.84 8.73 13.65
N GLY A 72 -3.70 7.74 13.91
CA GLY A 72 -3.58 6.89 15.11
C GLY A 72 -2.32 6.02 15.11
N HIS A 73 -1.78 5.65 13.95
CA HIS A 73 -0.50 4.97 13.83
C HIS A 73 0.68 5.93 14.02
N LEU A 74 0.65 7.12 13.39
CA LEU A 74 1.68 8.15 13.58
C LEU A 74 1.89 8.47 15.06
N ARG A 75 0.80 8.61 15.83
CA ARG A 75 0.89 8.90 17.27
C ARG A 75 1.49 7.78 18.10
N ARG A 76 1.15 6.53 17.77
CA ARG A 76 1.55 5.35 18.57
C ARG A 76 2.95 4.87 18.23
N ASP A 77 3.28 4.83 16.95
CA ASP A 77 4.50 4.17 16.46
C ASP A 77 5.61 5.18 16.13
N HIS A 78 5.27 6.46 15.89
CA HIS A 78 6.22 7.49 15.47
C HIS A 78 6.22 8.74 16.38
N ALA A 79 5.46 8.74 17.47
CA ALA A 79 5.33 9.86 18.41
C ALA A 79 5.04 11.23 17.74
N THR A 80 4.34 11.22 16.60
CA THR A 80 4.00 12.43 15.83
C THR A 80 2.53 12.42 15.41
N THR A 81 2.04 13.52 14.86
CA THR A 81 0.66 13.65 14.35
C THR A 81 0.67 14.21 12.95
N ALA A 82 -0.34 13.88 12.14
CA ALA A 82 -0.48 14.56 10.87
C ALA A 82 -0.82 16.05 11.09
N GLN A 83 -0.18 16.94 10.33
CA GLN A 83 -0.60 18.34 10.33
C GLN A 83 -2.09 18.43 9.94
N LYS A 84 -2.86 19.11 10.80
CA LYS A 84 -4.29 19.34 10.56
C LYS A 84 -4.43 20.43 9.50
N GLN A 85 -5.06 20.07 8.39
CA GLN A 85 -5.49 21.02 7.38
C GLN A 85 -6.96 21.35 7.65
N PRO A 86 -7.29 22.60 8.04
CA PRO A 86 -8.66 22.97 8.44
C PRO A 86 -9.63 22.99 7.26
N TYR A 87 -9.11 23.07 6.03
CA TYR A 87 -9.88 23.10 4.80
C TYR A 87 -9.08 22.48 3.67
N HIS A 88 -9.77 21.90 2.69
CA HIS A 88 -9.18 21.39 1.46
C HIS A 88 -9.65 22.29 0.31
N SER A 89 -8.77 23.19 -0.12
CA SER A 89 -9.04 24.02 -1.29
C SER A 89 -8.95 23.19 -2.58
N PRO A 90 -9.56 23.64 -3.69
CA PRO A 90 -9.37 23.00 -4.99
C PRO A 90 -7.89 22.84 -5.36
N GLU A 91 -7.07 23.84 -5.08
CA GLU A 91 -5.63 23.85 -5.38
C GLU A 91 -4.89 22.76 -4.61
N MET A 92 -5.27 22.49 -3.35
CA MET A 92 -4.67 21.40 -2.58
C MET A 92 -5.05 20.03 -3.13
N ILE A 93 -6.24 19.90 -3.71
CA ILE A 93 -6.68 18.66 -4.35
C ILE A 93 -5.91 18.45 -5.65
N ASP A 94 -5.72 19.51 -6.44
CA ASP A 94 -4.92 19.43 -7.67
C ASP A 94 -3.44 19.13 -7.33
N SER A 95 -2.88 19.75 -6.29
CA SER A 95 -1.53 19.42 -5.80
C SER A 95 -1.39 17.97 -5.32
N ALA A 96 -2.44 17.40 -4.69
CA ALA A 96 -2.43 16.00 -4.33
C ALA A 96 -2.49 15.08 -5.58
N ASP A 97 -3.25 15.47 -6.61
CA ASP A 97 -3.31 14.73 -7.88
C ASP A 97 -1.94 14.71 -8.58
N ASP A 98 -1.25 15.85 -8.63
CA ASP A 98 0.11 15.96 -9.16
C ASP A 98 1.08 15.04 -8.41
N PHE A 99 1.03 15.07 -7.07
CA PHE A 99 1.84 14.20 -6.23
C PHE A 99 1.62 12.71 -6.55
N TYR A 100 0.37 12.24 -6.62
CA TYR A 100 0.11 10.84 -6.93
C TYR A 100 0.49 10.50 -8.36
N SER A 101 0.33 11.43 -9.30
CA SER A 101 0.74 11.24 -10.69
C SER A 101 2.24 11.06 -10.81
N GLU A 102 3.04 11.90 -10.15
CA GLU A 102 4.50 11.78 -10.10
C GLU A 102 4.94 10.48 -9.43
N LEU A 103 4.37 10.18 -8.25
CA LEU A 103 4.68 8.97 -7.50
C LEU A 103 4.45 7.68 -8.32
N MET A 104 3.37 7.69 -9.12
CA MET A 104 2.98 6.54 -9.94
C MET A 104 3.58 6.56 -11.35
N TYR A 105 4.21 7.64 -11.79
CA TYR A 105 4.77 7.78 -13.14
C TYR A 105 6.00 6.88 -13.35
N GLU A 106 6.88 6.78 -12.35
CA GLU A 106 8.10 5.96 -12.46
C GLU A 106 7.81 4.46 -12.55
N ARG A 107 6.66 4.03 -12.04
CA ARG A 107 6.18 2.65 -12.16
C ARG A 107 5.32 2.59 -13.41
N HIS A 108 5.94 2.29 -14.57
CA HIS A 108 5.26 2.13 -15.88
C HIS A 108 3.81 1.68 -15.68
N TRP A 109 2.91 2.66 -15.80
CA TRP A 109 1.49 2.46 -15.55
C TRP A 109 1.06 1.27 -16.39
N PRO A 110 0.49 0.18 -15.83
CA PRO A 110 -0.20 -0.78 -16.67
C PRO A 110 -1.26 0.05 -17.36
N ASP A 111 -1.17 0.14 -18.69
CA ASP A 111 -2.03 0.96 -19.52
C ASP A 111 -3.48 0.55 -19.22
N LEU A 112 -4.08 1.21 -18.22
CA LEU A 112 -5.49 1.14 -17.93
C LEU A 112 -6.14 1.98 -19.02
N SER A 113 -6.03 1.47 -20.25
CA SER A 113 -6.74 1.94 -21.41
C SER A 113 -8.20 1.90 -21.00
N VAL A 114 -8.74 3.09 -20.76
CA VAL A 114 -10.14 3.31 -20.46
C VAL A 114 -10.90 3.07 -21.76
N GLU A 115 -10.94 1.82 -22.21
CA GLU A 115 -11.87 1.39 -23.24
C GLU A 115 -13.24 1.20 -22.58
N GLY A 116 -14.18 2.09 -22.92
CA GLY A 116 -15.61 1.85 -22.70
C GLY A 116 -16.36 2.98 -21.99
N GLN A 117 -16.77 3.96 -22.78
CA GLN A 117 -17.69 5.03 -22.42
C GLN A 117 -19.14 4.55 -22.11
N ALA A 118 -19.74 5.26 -21.13
CA ALA A 118 -21.10 5.87 -21.13
C ALA A 118 -22.36 4.99 -20.85
N PRO A 119 -23.58 5.55 -20.61
CA PRO A 119 -24.01 6.95 -20.55
C PRO A 119 -24.86 7.36 -19.31
N LEU A 120 -25.19 8.66 -19.25
CA LEU A 120 -26.30 9.22 -18.47
C LEU A 120 -27.61 8.46 -18.77
N GLY A 121 -28.22 7.87 -17.73
CA GLY A 121 -29.52 7.19 -17.83
C GLY A 121 -30.30 7.29 -16.53
N LEU A 122 -31.27 8.21 -16.50
CA LEU A 122 -32.38 8.22 -15.56
C LEU A 122 -33.16 6.89 -15.64
N ARG A 123 -33.43 6.22 -14.49
CA ARG A 123 -34.78 5.81 -14.03
C ARG A 123 -34.77 4.85 -12.83
N ALA A 124 -35.76 5.09 -11.95
CA ALA A 124 -36.52 4.18 -11.07
C ALA A 124 -35.72 3.26 -10.13
N SER A 125 -35.73 3.50 -8.80
CA SER A 125 -36.84 3.16 -7.89
C SER A 125 -37.38 1.74 -8.11
N GLN A 126 -36.87 0.76 -7.36
CA GLN A 126 -37.70 -0.32 -6.82
C GLN A 126 -36.98 -1.08 -5.69
N ARG A 127 -37.64 -1.03 -4.54
CA ARG A 127 -37.43 -1.86 -3.33
C ARG A 127 -37.45 -3.35 -3.70
N ARG A 128 -36.53 -4.14 -3.13
CA ARG A 128 -36.75 -5.58 -2.98
C ARG A 128 -36.68 -5.96 -1.50
N LYS A 129 -37.81 -6.47 -1.03
CA LYS A 129 -38.08 -6.98 0.31
C LYS A 129 -37.27 -8.27 0.55
N GLN A 130 -36.84 -8.43 1.80
CA GLN A 130 -36.53 -9.72 2.40
C GLN A 130 -37.78 -10.62 2.35
N THR A 131 -37.57 -11.91 2.04
CA THR A 131 -38.53 -12.96 2.36
C THR A 131 -37.76 -14.17 2.88
N ILE A 132 -38.05 -14.50 4.13
CA ILE A 132 -37.77 -15.73 4.84
C ILE A 132 -38.80 -16.77 4.37
N SER A 133 -38.41 -18.02 4.13
CA SER A 133 -39.29 -19.15 4.43
C SER A 133 -38.51 -20.46 4.58
N ASP A 134 -38.69 -21.05 5.75
CA ASP A 134 -38.44 -22.42 6.17
C ASP A 134 -39.22 -23.48 5.35
N PHE A 135 -39.12 -24.73 5.84
CA PHE A 135 -39.79 -26.00 5.49
C PHE A 135 -38.98 -26.92 4.56
N ALA A 136 -38.85 -28.23 4.78
CA ALA A 136 -39.04 -29.12 5.92
C ALA A 136 -38.48 -30.49 5.50
N GLU A 137 -38.34 -31.38 6.48
CA GLU A 137 -37.82 -32.74 6.49
C GLU A 137 -38.55 -33.73 5.56
N ASP A 138 -37.83 -34.74 5.03
CA ASP A 138 -38.24 -36.15 4.85
C ASP A 138 -37.02 -36.93 4.28
N ASP A 139 -36.28 -37.71 5.05
CA ASP A 139 -36.48 -39.13 5.42
C ASP A 139 -36.02 -40.15 4.34
N SER A 140 -35.56 -41.31 4.82
CA SER A 140 -35.57 -42.62 4.14
C SER A 140 -34.29 -43.20 3.48
N VAL A 141 -33.49 -43.89 4.32
CA VAL A 141 -32.95 -45.29 4.28
C VAL A 141 -32.05 -45.91 3.16
N VAL A 142 -31.00 -46.62 3.66
CA VAL A 142 -30.16 -47.80 3.19
C VAL A 142 -29.56 -47.80 1.75
N GLU A 143 -28.37 -48.33 1.41
CA GLU A 143 -27.66 -49.59 1.71
C GLU A 143 -26.21 -49.45 1.12
N VAL A 144 -25.12 -49.71 1.88
CA VAL A 144 -24.17 -50.86 1.84
C VAL A 144 -23.34 -51.11 0.55
N ALA A 145 -22.00 -51.22 0.77
CA ALA A 145 -20.95 -51.89 -0.05
C ALA A 145 -20.53 -51.21 -1.39
N THR A 146 -19.28 -51.16 -1.86
CA THR A 146 -17.97 -51.76 -1.52
C THR A 146 -16.90 -51.04 -2.35
N SER A 147 -15.65 -51.02 -1.85
CA SER A 147 -14.35 -51.00 -2.57
C SER A 147 -14.20 -50.22 -3.87
N GLU A 148 -13.28 -49.24 -3.90
CA GLU A 148 -12.03 -49.41 -4.64
C GLU A 148 -10.98 -48.34 -4.32
N VAL A 149 -9.74 -48.81 -4.31
CA VAL A 149 -8.50 -48.13 -3.98
C VAL A 149 -8.10 -47.23 -5.14
N LEU A 150 -7.90 -45.94 -4.86
CA LEU A 150 -7.14 -45.04 -5.74
C LEU A 150 -6.08 -44.33 -4.90
N LEU A 151 -4.87 -44.89 -4.96
CA LEU A 151 -3.65 -44.27 -4.46
C LEU A 151 -3.45 -42.95 -5.20
N ARG A 152 -3.80 -41.86 -4.52
CA ARG A 152 -3.61 -40.51 -5.00
C ARG A 152 -2.15 -40.15 -4.76
N GLU A 153 -1.41 -40.02 -5.87
CA GLU A 153 -0.02 -39.59 -5.90
C GLU A 153 0.17 -38.31 -5.06
N SER A 154 1.16 -38.39 -4.18
CA SER A 154 1.60 -37.34 -3.29
C SER A 154 1.99 -36.09 -4.09
N SER A 155 1.13 -35.08 -4.01
CA SER A 155 1.42 -33.71 -4.41
C SER A 155 2.55 -33.16 -3.53
N ASP A 156 3.73 -32.99 -4.14
CA ASP A 156 4.85 -32.24 -3.59
C ASP A 156 4.42 -30.79 -3.31
N ARG A 157 3.99 -30.54 -2.07
CA ARG A 157 3.77 -29.19 -1.57
C ARG A 157 5.13 -28.58 -1.26
N PRO A 158 5.47 -27.39 -1.80
CA PRO A 158 6.70 -26.71 -1.41
C PRO A 158 6.65 -26.41 0.08
N ALA A 159 7.63 -26.93 0.83
CA ALA A 159 7.78 -26.68 2.26
C ALA A 159 7.87 -25.17 2.48
N THR A 160 6.86 -24.62 3.17
CA THR A 160 6.87 -23.22 3.58
C THR A 160 8.01 -23.02 4.57
N LYS A 161 8.96 -22.14 4.23
CA LYS A 161 10.10 -21.80 5.10
C LYS A 161 9.58 -21.45 6.48
N SER A 162 10.17 -22.02 7.52
CA SER A 162 9.76 -21.72 8.89
C SER A 162 10.02 -20.24 9.21
N LYS A 163 9.26 -19.66 10.14
CA LYS A 163 9.43 -18.25 10.56
C LYS A 163 10.89 -17.94 10.96
N GLN A 164 11.54 -18.89 11.64
CA GLN A 164 12.96 -18.78 12.01
C GLN A 164 13.91 -18.70 10.81
N GLN A 165 13.62 -19.41 9.71
CA GLN A 165 14.41 -19.32 8.48
C GLN A 165 14.22 -17.97 7.78
N GLN A 166 13.02 -17.41 7.81
CA GLN A 166 12.73 -16.09 7.25
C GLN A 166 13.45 -14.98 8.04
N ASP A 167 13.44 -15.07 9.37
CA ASP A 167 14.13 -14.10 10.25
C ASP A 167 15.65 -14.13 10.04
N LEU A 168 16.25 -15.33 9.92
CA LEU A 168 17.68 -15.47 9.61
C LEU A 168 18.05 -14.96 8.21
N GLU A 169 17.20 -15.20 7.21
CA GLU A 169 17.42 -14.69 5.85
C GLU A 169 17.38 -13.15 5.82
N TYR A 170 16.50 -12.54 6.61
CA TYR A 170 16.41 -11.09 6.75
C TYR A 170 17.67 -10.51 7.39
N GLU A 171 18.16 -11.07 8.50
CA GLU A 171 19.38 -10.60 9.15
C GLU A 171 20.62 -10.76 8.25
N LEU A 172 20.72 -11.85 7.48
CA LEU A 172 21.80 -12.03 6.51
C LEU A 172 21.77 -10.96 5.41
N LYS A 173 20.60 -10.66 4.84
CA LYS A 173 20.46 -9.59 3.83
C LYS A 173 20.85 -8.23 4.40
N LYS A 174 20.46 -7.94 5.65
CA LYS A 174 20.81 -6.70 6.34
C LYS A 174 22.33 -6.53 6.49
N VAL A 175 23.03 -7.59 6.91
CA VAL A 175 24.50 -7.59 7.02
C VAL A 175 25.17 -7.39 5.65
N GLU A 176 24.62 -8.01 4.60
CA GLU A 176 25.15 -7.85 3.24
C GLU A 176 25.06 -6.40 2.76
N ILE A 177 23.93 -5.72 3.01
CA ILE A 177 23.73 -4.32 2.65
C ILE A 177 24.72 -3.42 3.41
N GLN A 178 24.87 -3.63 4.72
CA GLN A 178 25.83 -2.87 5.53
C GLN A 178 27.27 -3.03 5.02
N LYS A 179 27.66 -4.24 4.61
CA LYS A 179 28.98 -4.49 4.02
C LYS A 179 29.16 -3.74 2.71
N LYS A 180 28.15 -3.72 1.83
CA LYS A 180 28.21 -2.99 0.55
C LYS A 180 28.35 -1.49 0.78
N MET A 181 27.63 -0.92 1.75
CA MET A 181 27.77 0.49 2.12
C MET A 181 29.19 0.81 2.60
N HIS A 182 29.75 -0.01 3.49
CA HIS A 182 31.09 0.24 4.01
C HIS A 182 32.18 0.14 2.93
N VAL A 183 32.03 -0.77 1.96
CA VAL A 183 32.94 -0.83 0.80
C VAL A 183 32.83 0.43 -0.06
N ALA A 184 31.62 0.97 -0.26
CA ALA A 184 31.43 2.22 -1.00
C ALA A 184 32.08 3.41 -0.28
N GLU A 185 31.93 3.50 1.05
CA GLU A 185 32.57 4.54 1.88
C GLU A 185 34.11 4.50 1.76
N LEU A 186 34.70 3.30 1.87
CA LEU A 186 36.15 3.13 1.71
C LEU A 186 36.64 3.58 0.34
N ARG A 187 35.87 3.28 -0.72
CA ARG A 187 36.20 3.71 -2.09
C ARG A 187 36.15 5.22 -2.26
N VAL A 188 35.19 5.89 -1.62
CA VAL A 188 35.12 7.37 -1.62
C VAL A 188 36.34 7.97 -0.92
N LEU A 189 36.73 7.42 0.23
CA LEU A 189 37.92 7.88 0.97
C LEU A 189 39.21 7.69 0.15
N GLU A 190 39.34 6.56 -0.54
CA GLU A 190 40.49 6.29 -1.41
C GLU A 190 40.59 7.31 -2.56
N LEU A 191 39.46 7.61 -3.23
CA LEU A 191 39.41 8.63 -4.29
C LEU A 191 39.76 10.03 -3.77
N GLN A 192 39.27 10.40 -2.58
CA GLN A 192 39.63 11.67 -1.94
C GLN A 192 41.13 11.75 -1.64
N GLN A 193 41.75 10.64 -1.21
CA GLN A 193 43.18 10.60 -0.95
C GLN A 193 44.00 10.72 -2.24
N GLN A 194 43.56 10.09 -3.35
CA GLN A 194 44.19 10.25 -4.65
C GLN A 194 44.10 11.70 -5.16
N LEU A 195 42.94 12.34 -5.04
CA LEU A 195 42.75 13.75 -5.42
C LEU A 195 43.65 14.69 -4.62
N ARG A 196 43.90 14.41 -3.34
CA ARG A 196 44.84 15.20 -2.51
C ARG A 196 46.29 15.05 -2.96
N LYS A 197 46.69 13.89 -3.49
CA LYS A 197 48.06 13.65 -3.98
C LYS A 197 48.33 14.29 -5.35
N LEU A 198 47.29 14.61 -6.11
CA LEU A 198 47.37 15.26 -7.43
C LEU A 198 47.35 16.80 -7.37
N LYS A 199 47.11 17.38 -6.18
CA LYS A 199 47.21 18.81 -5.91
C LYS A 199 48.54 19.13 -5.25
#